data_AF-A0A7Y7TBV5-F1
#
_entry.id   AF-A0A7Y7TBV5-F1
#
_cell.length_a   1.000
_cell.length_b   1.000
_cell.length_c   1.000
_cell.angle_alpha   90.00
_cell.angle_beta   90.00
_cell.angle_gamma   90.00
#
_symmetry.space_group_name_H-M   'P 1'
#
loop_
_entity.id
_entity.type
_entity.pdbx_description
1 polymer ?
#
loop_
_entity_poly.entity_id
_entity_poly.type
_entity_poly.pdbx_seq_one_letter_code
_entity_poly.pdbx_strand_id
1 'polypeptide(L)'
;MNKTMIALAVSAAALATGANAAELYNQDGNSVEMGGRAEARLSLKDGKAEDKTRIRLNFLGKVEIQDGLYGVGFYEGEFTTADNGGATDSSNGDITNRYTYAGLGGTFGEVTYGKNEGALGVITDFTDIMAYHGNSAADKIAVADRSNNMLSYKGQFQDLGLKASYRFADRDDSTANNEGFADNGQDGYSLSGIYAIGETGIKLGAGYADQDKNNEYMLSASYAISDLYFAGVFTDGEKDFDGYQYTNAKFAGVQDYTGYELAAAYTLGQTVFSTTYNNAETGNDTSADNIAIDATYYFKPNFRGYVSYNFNLLDANDSLGLSTVGEKGAEDEVALGLRYDF
;
A
#
# COMPACT_ATOMS: atom_id res chain seq x y z
N MET A 1 31.54 -9.42 17.74
CA MET A 1 30.58 -10.54 17.60
C MET A 1 29.24 -9.92 17.20
N ASN A 2 28.66 -10.46 16.13
CA ASN A 2 27.62 -9.95 15.23
C ASN A 2 26.62 -8.92 15.79
N LYS A 3 26.67 -7.70 15.23
CA LYS A 3 25.61 -6.69 15.32
C LYS A 3 24.77 -6.79 14.04
N THR A 4 23.66 -7.52 14.10
CA THR A 4 22.64 -7.59 13.05
C THR A 4 21.31 -7.31 13.71
N MET A 5 20.78 -6.09 13.55
CA MET A 5 19.44 -5.57 13.92
C MET A 5 19.57 -4.04 14.04
N ILE A 6 18.70 -3.14 13.56
CA ILE A 6 17.47 -3.17 12.75
C ILE A 6 17.56 -1.87 11.94
N ALA A 7 17.56 -1.96 10.62
CA ALA A 7 17.30 -0.81 9.75
C ALA A 7 16.08 -1.17 8.88
N LEU A 8 14.91 -1.28 9.52
CA LEU A 8 13.64 -1.28 8.81
C LEU A 8 13.33 0.17 8.40
N ALA A 9 14.09 0.67 7.42
CA ALA A 9 13.65 1.75 6.57
C ALA A 9 12.69 1.11 5.57
N VAL A 10 11.39 1.26 5.84
CA VAL A 10 10.33 0.79 4.98
C VAL A 10 10.36 1.62 3.70
N SER A 11 11.02 1.08 2.69
CA SER A 11 10.54 1.18 1.33
C SER A 11 10.03 -0.20 0.97
N ALA A 12 8.72 -0.43 1.10
CA ALA A 12 8.08 -1.70 0.80
C ALA A 12 8.43 -2.22 -0.61
N ALA A 13 8.71 -1.32 -1.58
CA ALA A 13 9.14 -1.70 -2.92
C ALA A 13 10.52 -2.39 -2.99
N ALA A 14 11.46 -2.06 -2.10
CA ALA A 14 12.80 -2.69 -2.08
C ALA A 14 12.87 -3.91 -1.16
N LEU A 15 12.06 -3.94 -0.09
CA LEU A 15 12.03 -5.09 0.84
C LEU A 15 11.15 -6.24 0.35
N ALA A 16 10.14 -5.96 -0.48
CA ALA A 16 9.30 -7.01 -1.08
C ALA A 16 9.95 -7.69 -2.30
N THR A 17 10.99 -7.09 -2.89
CA THR A 17 11.69 -7.63 -4.06
C THR A 17 13.10 -8.11 -3.70
N GLY A 18 13.92 -7.36 -2.96
CA GLY A 18 15.35 -7.67 -2.81
C GLY A 18 15.74 -8.80 -1.85
N ALA A 19 14.89 -9.19 -0.90
CA ALA A 19 15.29 -10.19 0.10
C ALA A 19 15.30 -11.64 -0.44
N ASN A 20 14.51 -11.90 -1.50
CA ASN A 20 14.36 -13.24 -2.06
C ASN A 20 14.40 -13.29 -3.60
N ALA A 21 14.39 -12.15 -4.32
CA ALA A 21 14.41 -12.18 -5.78
C ALA A 21 15.60 -12.96 -6.33
N ALA A 22 15.33 -13.76 -7.34
CA ALA A 22 16.32 -14.50 -8.09
C ALA A 22 17.01 -13.57 -9.10
N GLU A 23 18.33 -13.43 -8.99
CA GLU A 23 19.14 -12.80 -10.02
C GLU A 23 19.11 -13.68 -11.27
N LEU A 24 18.53 -13.17 -12.36
CA LEU A 24 18.47 -13.87 -13.65
C LEU A 24 19.67 -13.53 -14.53
N TYR A 25 20.19 -12.31 -14.39
CA TYR A 25 21.29 -11.79 -15.17
C TYR A 25 22.04 -10.71 -14.39
N ASN A 26 23.37 -10.76 -14.44
CA ASN A 26 24.24 -9.72 -13.90
C ASN A 26 25.57 -9.71 -14.66
N GLN A 27 25.76 -8.69 -15.49
CA GLN A 27 26.98 -8.52 -16.26
C GLN A 27 27.20 -7.04 -16.59
N ASP A 28 28.44 -6.58 -16.50
CA ASP A 28 28.88 -5.26 -16.97
C ASP A 28 28.04 -4.08 -16.44
N GLY A 29 27.62 -4.14 -15.18
CA GLY A 29 26.81 -3.09 -14.53
C GLY A 29 25.31 -3.14 -14.86
N ASN A 30 24.85 -4.17 -15.58
CA ASN A 30 23.45 -4.42 -15.87
C ASN A 30 22.95 -5.64 -15.08
N SER A 31 21.87 -5.48 -14.33
CA SER A 31 21.22 -6.57 -13.60
C SER A 31 19.73 -6.71 -13.97
N VAL A 32 19.26 -7.95 -13.98
CA VAL A 32 17.84 -8.30 -14.07
C VAL A 32 17.51 -9.27 -12.93
N GLU A 33 16.58 -8.84 -12.10
CA GLU A 33 16.03 -9.62 -10.99
C GLU A 33 14.60 -9.99 -11.31
N MET A 34 14.21 -11.22 -10.95
CA MET A 34 12.83 -11.65 -10.94
C MET A 34 12.42 -11.94 -9.51
N GLY A 35 11.28 -11.38 -9.10
CA GLY A 35 10.70 -11.65 -7.80
C GLY A 35 9.19 -11.80 -7.90
N GLY A 36 8.55 -11.75 -6.73
CA GLY A 36 7.11 -11.84 -6.61
C GLY A 36 6.71 -12.78 -5.49
N ARG A 37 5.49 -13.31 -5.57
CA ARG A 37 4.98 -14.25 -4.57
C ARG A 37 3.92 -15.18 -5.14
N ALA A 38 3.81 -16.35 -4.53
CA ALA A 38 2.59 -17.15 -4.51
C ALA A 38 1.99 -17.08 -3.11
N GLU A 39 0.80 -16.50 -2.99
CA GLU A 39 0.17 -16.24 -1.70
C GLU A 39 -1.25 -16.84 -1.68
N ALA A 40 -1.36 -18.03 -1.08
CA ALA A 40 -2.63 -18.69 -0.83
C ALA A 40 -3.34 -18.00 0.34
N ARG A 41 -4.60 -17.60 0.16
CA ARG A 41 -5.37 -16.87 1.17
C ARG A 41 -6.81 -17.36 1.21
N LEU A 42 -7.23 -17.83 2.38
CA LEU A 42 -8.62 -18.17 2.67
C LEU A 42 -9.21 -17.07 3.56
N SER A 43 -10.30 -16.45 3.10
CA SER A 43 -11.12 -15.54 3.89
C SER A 43 -12.39 -16.26 4.35
N LEU A 44 -12.80 -16.03 5.60
CA LEU A 44 -14.02 -16.57 6.20
C LEU A 44 -14.79 -15.43 6.88
N LYS A 45 -16.04 -15.21 6.44
CA LYS A 45 -17.02 -14.32 7.07
C LYS A 45 -18.35 -15.06 7.23
N ASP A 46 -19.01 -14.99 8.38
CA ASP A 46 -20.22 -15.80 8.68
C ASP A 46 -20.05 -17.31 8.33
N GLY A 47 -18.86 -17.86 8.56
CA GLY A 47 -18.52 -19.24 8.20
C GLY A 47 -18.58 -19.57 6.70
N LYS A 48 -18.65 -18.56 5.82
CA LYS A 48 -18.59 -18.71 4.36
C LYS A 48 -17.17 -18.43 3.87
N ALA A 49 -16.63 -19.39 3.13
CA ALA A 49 -15.27 -19.34 2.62
C ALA A 49 -15.19 -18.60 1.28
N GLU A 50 -14.17 -17.77 1.12
CA GLU A 50 -13.78 -17.13 -0.14
C GLU A 50 -12.29 -17.35 -0.39
N ASP A 51 -11.94 -17.74 -1.62
CA ASP A 51 -10.55 -17.81 -2.06
C ASP A 51 -10.07 -16.41 -2.46
N LYS A 52 -9.04 -15.91 -1.77
CA LYS A 52 -8.38 -14.63 -2.04
C LYS A 52 -6.94 -14.83 -2.55
N THR A 53 -6.60 -16.04 -2.97
CA THR A 53 -5.27 -16.40 -3.45
C THR A 53 -4.83 -15.48 -4.58
N ARG A 54 -3.56 -15.09 -4.56
CA ARG A 54 -2.96 -14.21 -5.56
C ARG A 54 -1.53 -14.62 -5.86
N ILE A 55 -1.14 -14.46 -7.12
CA ILE A 55 0.25 -14.55 -7.57
C ILE A 55 0.72 -13.16 -7.95
N ARG A 56 1.95 -12.80 -7.60
CA ARG A 56 2.64 -11.64 -8.19
C ARG A 56 3.90 -12.10 -8.87
N LEU A 57 4.18 -11.52 -10.02
CA LEU A 57 5.46 -11.65 -10.72
C LEU A 57 5.97 -10.24 -11.01
N ASN A 58 7.24 -10.00 -10.69
CA ASN A 58 7.89 -8.75 -10.99
C ASN A 58 9.28 -8.94 -11.60
N PHE A 59 9.69 -7.93 -12.35
CA PHE A 59 11.00 -7.86 -12.99
C PHE A 59 11.59 -6.49 -12.73
N LEU A 60 12.80 -6.47 -12.18
CA LEU A 60 13.57 -5.26 -11.93
C LEU A 60 14.83 -5.29 -12.79
N GLY A 61 14.91 -4.34 -13.73
CA GLY A 61 16.12 -4.08 -14.51
C GLY A 61 16.83 -2.86 -13.97
N LYS A 62 18.15 -2.95 -13.77
CA LYS A 62 19.00 -1.81 -13.41
C LYS A 62 20.24 -1.78 -14.30
N VAL A 63 20.61 -0.59 -14.75
CA VAL A 63 21.84 -0.35 -15.51
C VAL A 63 22.64 0.79 -14.88
N GLU A 64 23.86 0.51 -14.47
CA GLU A 64 24.81 1.53 -14.05
C GLU A 64 25.27 2.33 -15.27
N ILE A 65 25.17 3.66 -15.17
CA ILE A 65 25.60 4.56 -16.25
C ILE A 65 27.01 5.09 -15.93
N GLN A 66 27.19 5.55 -14.69
CA GLN A 66 28.46 5.96 -14.10
C GLN A 66 28.31 5.97 -12.57
N ASP A 67 29.39 6.23 -11.85
CA ASP A 67 29.35 6.33 -10.38
C ASP A 67 28.30 7.34 -9.92
N GLY A 68 27.40 6.89 -9.04
CA GLY A 68 26.29 7.68 -8.53
C GLY A 68 25.15 7.96 -9.52
N LEU A 69 25.06 7.26 -10.67
CA LEU A 69 23.97 7.41 -11.65
C LEU A 69 23.58 6.08 -12.31
N TYR A 70 22.30 5.71 -12.27
CA TYR A 70 21.76 4.48 -12.83
C TYR A 70 20.39 4.68 -13.51
N GLY A 71 20.09 3.86 -14.50
CA GLY A 71 18.75 3.68 -15.06
C GLY A 71 18.02 2.51 -14.40
N VAL A 72 16.69 2.60 -14.30
CA VAL A 72 15.84 1.55 -13.74
C VAL A 72 14.59 1.33 -14.58
N GLY A 73 14.16 0.08 -14.71
CA GLY A 73 12.87 -0.31 -15.25
C GLY A 73 12.21 -1.36 -14.36
N PHE A 74 10.91 -1.25 -14.13
CA PHE A 74 10.19 -2.16 -13.27
C PHE A 74 8.79 -2.49 -13.79
N TYR A 75 8.45 -3.77 -13.72
CA TYR A 75 7.12 -4.30 -13.98
C TYR A 75 6.68 -5.20 -12.82
N GLU A 76 5.42 -5.08 -12.39
CA GLU A 76 4.76 -6.06 -11.52
C GLU A 76 3.33 -6.32 -12.00
N GLY A 77 3.01 -7.60 -12.21
CA GLY A 77 1.67 -8.10 -12.47
C GLY A 77 1.15 -8.91 -11.28
N GLU A 78 -0.13 -8.74 -10.94
CA GLU A 78 -0.87 -9.60 -10.01
C GLU A 78 -1.91 -10.42 -10.77
N PHE A 79 -1.99 -11.72 -10.46
CA PHE A 79 -2.83 -12.70 -11.11
C PHE A 79 -3.72 -13.38 -10.05
N THR A 80 -5.01 -13.50 -10.36
CA THR A 80 -6.02 -14.14 -9.50
C THR A 80 -6.87 -15.12 -10.30
N THR A 81 -7.59 -16.00 -9.60
CA THR A 81 -8.58 -16.92 -10.18
C THR A 81 -9.94 -16.71 -9.51
N ALA A 82 -11.02 -17.02 -10.23
CA ALA A 82 -12.40 -16.85 -9.77
C ALA A 82 -13.32 -17.93 -10.37
N ASP A 83 -12.98 -19.20 -10.14
CA ASP A 83 -13.68 -20.33 -10.77
C ASP A 83 -15.13 -20.51 -10.29
N ASN A 84 -15.47 -20.05 -9.08
CA ASN A 84 -16.83 -20.11 -8.51
C ASN A 84 -17.47 -21.51 -8.54
N GLY A 85 -16.67 -22.57 -8.41
CA GLY A 85 -17.14 -23.96 -8.50
C GLY A 85 -17.62 -24.39 -9.89
N GLY A 86 -17.24 -23.65 -10.93
CA GLY A 86 -17.56 -23.91 -12.34
C GLY A 86 -16.70 -25.01 -12.98
N ALA A 87 -16.47 -24.87 -14.29
CA ALA A 87 -15.72 -25.84 -15.09
C ALA A 87 -14.25 -25.98 -14.62
N THR A 88 -13.64 -27.14 -14.90
CA THR A 88 -12.27 -27.50 -14.49
C THR A 88 -11.19 -26.49 -14.89
N ASP A 89 -11.35 -25.82 -16.03
CA ASP A 89 -10.48 -24.74 -16.50
C ASP A 89 -11.38 -23.59 -16.95
N SER A 90 -11.52 -22.56 -16.11
CA SER A 90 -12.27 -21.35 -16.45
C SER A 90 -11.33 -20.19 -16.79
N SER A 91 -11.73 -19.32 -17.70
CA SER A 91 -11.02 -18.06 -17.96
C SER A 91 -11.43 -16.95 -16.99
N ASN A 92 -11.98 -17.32 -15.83
CA ASN A 92 -12.44 -16.37 -14.83
C ASN A 92 -11.26 -16.06 -13.89
N GLY A 93 -10.63 -14.92 -14.12
CA GLY A 93 -9.49 -14.43 -13.36
C GLY A 93 -9.06 -13.08 -13.92
N ASP A 94 -8.28 -12.34 -13.14
CA ASP A 94 -7.86 -11.00 -13.51
C ASP A 94 -6.34 -10.89 -13.53
N ILE A 95 -5.85 -10.02 -14.41
CA ILE A 95 -4.46 -9.55 -14.39
C ILE A 95 -4.48 -8.06 -14.09
N THR A 96 -3.85 -7.68 -12.98
CA THR A 96 -3.65 -6.28 -12.62
C THR A 96 -2.19 -5.89 -12.82
N ASN A 97 -1.94 -5.00 -13.77
CA ASN A 97 -0.63 -4.34 -13.92
C ASN A 97 -0.46 -3.32 -12.78
N ARG A 98 0.24 -3.72 -11.72
CA ARG A 98 0.40 -2.94 -10.50
C ARG A 98 1.40 -1.83 -10.69
N TYR A 99 2.55 -2.14 -11.30
CA TYR A 99 3.62 -1.19 -11.60
C TYR A 99 4.10 -1.36 -13.04
N THR A 100 4.30 -0.24 -13.72
CA THR A 100 4.82 -0.16 -15.08
C THR A 100 5.55 1.17 -15.22
N TYR A 101 6.84 1.21 -14.86
CA TYR A 101 7.60 2.46 -14.87
C TYR A 101 9.05 2.27 -15.32
N ALA A 102 9.65 3.38 -15.73
CA ALA A 102 11.08 3.52 -15.92
C ALA A 102 11.56 4.82 -15.28
N GLY A 103 12.85 4.91 -14.97
CA GLY A 103 13.40 6.07 -14.30
C GLY A 103 14.92 6.15 -14.31
N LEU A 104 15.38 7.23 -13.69
CA LEU A 104 16.78 7.54 -13.49
C LEU A 104 17.00 7.83 -12.01
N GLY A 105 18.02 7.23 -11.43
CA GLY A 105 18.38 7.46 -10.04
C GLY A 105 19.87 7.68 -9.85
N GLY A 106 20.22 8.18 -8.67
CA GLY A 106 21.58 8.51 -8.31
C GLY A 106 21.69 9.09 -6.91
N THR A 107 22.79 9.80 -6.64
CA THR A 107 23.03 10.45 -5.33
C THR A 107 21.93 11.44 -4.92
N PHE A 108 21.22 12.00 -5.90
CA PHE A 108 20.12 12.95 -5.68
C PHE A 108 18.78 12.29 -5.33
N GLY A 109 18.68 10.96 -5.39
CA GLY A 109 17.42 10.21 -5.34
C GLY A 109 17.08 9.55 -6.68
N GLU A 110 15.83 9.14 -6.84
CA GLU A 110 15.31 8.46 -8.04
C GLU A 110 14.04 9.16 -8.52
N VAL A 111 13.97 9.44 -9.83
CA VAL A 111 12.79 9.97 -10.50
C VAL A 111 12.29 8.95 -11.52
N THR A 112 10.98 8.67 -11.51
CA THR A 112 10.35 7.71 -12.41
C THR A 112 9.12 8.30 -13.10
N TYR A 113 8.82 7.83 -14.30
CA TYR A 113 7.53 8.06 -14.96
C TYR A 113 6.85 6.73 -15.29
N GLY A 114 5.53 6.70 -15.17
CA GLY A 114 4.69 5.52 -15.38
C GLY A 114 3.87 5.20 -14.13
N LYS A 115 3.26 4.01 -14.08
CA LYS A 115 2.49 3.60 -12.91
C LYS A 115 3.43 3.23 -11.77
N ASN A 116 3.51 4.11 -10.76
CA ASN A 116 4.36 3.94 -9.59
C ASN A 116 3.69 4.54 -8.35
N GLU A 117 4.30 4.34 -7.18
CA GLU A 117 3.83 4.91 -5.92
C GLU A 117 3.91 6.44 -5.88
N GLY A 118 2.95 7.04 -5.18
CA GLY A 118 2.98 8.40 -4.67
C GLY A 118 3.76 8.51 -3.35
N ALA A 119 3.49 9.57 -2.60
CA ALA A 119 4.25 9.91 -1.41
C ALA A 119 3.69 9.36 -0.09
N LEU A 120 2.40 9.02 0.02
CA LEU A 120 1.80 8.74 1.33
C LEU A 120 1.86 7.28 1.76
N GLY A 121 2.17 6.34 0.86
CA GLY A 121 2.35 4.93 1.23
C GLY A 121 3.35 4.72 2.37
N VAL A 122 4.49 5.44 2.37
CA VAL A 122 5.50 5.35 3.44
C VAL A 122 5.03 5.93 4.78
N ILE A 123 3.96 6.73 4.79
CA ILE A 123 3.34 7.25 6.01
C ILE A 123 2.36 6.22 6.58
N THR A 124 1.56 5.58 5.73
CA THR A 124 0.64 4.49 6.14
C THR A 124 1.37 3.22 6.55
N ASP A 125 2.56 2.98 5.99
CA ASP A 125 3.48 1.89 6.37
C ASP A 125 3.85 1.89 7.87
N PHE A 126 3.61 2.98 8.60
CA PHE A 126 3.83 3.03 10.05
C PHE A 126 2.89 2.06 10.79
N THR A 127 1.63 1.94 10.35
CA THR A 127 0.61 1.09 10.99
C THR A 127 0.21 -0.12 10.15
N ASP A 128 0.48 -0.13 8.84
CA ASP A 128 0.29 -1.27 7.94
C ASP A 128 1.36 -2.37 8.13
N ILE A 129 1.29 -3.06 9.27
CA ILE A 129 2.30 -4.05 9.69
C ILE A 129 1.81 -5.50 9.70
N MET A 130 0.51 -5.71 9.46
CA MET A 130 -0.10 -7.05 9.55
C MET A 130 0.08 -7.83 8.25
N ALA A 131 -0.11 -9.14 8.30
CA ALA A 131 0.01 -10.00 7.12
C ALA A 131 -1.20 -9.93 6.17
N TYR A 132 -2.39 -9.57 6.67
CA TYR A 132 -3.63 -9.56 5.89
C TYR A 132 -4.57 -8.39 6.20
N HIS A 133 -4.96 -8.19 7.47
CA HIS A 133 -5.83 -7.09 7.90
C HIS A 133 -5.05 -5.80 8.16
N GLY A 134 -5.66 -4.79 8.81
CA GLY A 134 -5.06 -3.48 9.05
C GLY A 134 -5.19 -2.54 7.85
N ASN A 135 -4.63 -1.32 7.98
CA ASN A 135 -4.67 -0.28 6.96
C ASN A 135 -6.10 0.02 6.45
N SER A 136 -7.11 -0.04 7.31
CA SER A 136 -8.52 0.21 6.96
C SER A 136 -8.97 1.64 7.26
N ALA A 137 -8.16 2.45 7.94
CA ALA A 137 -8.46 3.83 8.32
C ALA A 137 -7.36 4.83 7.93
N ALA A 138 -6.57 4.49 6.90
CA ALA A 138 -5.56 5.35 6.29
C ALA A 138 -5.71 5.34 4.75
N ASP A 139 -6.93 5.67 4.30
CA ASP A 139 -7.25 5.80 2.87
C ASP A 139 -6.30 6.79 2.19
N LYS A 140 -5.98 6.56 0.91
CA LYS A 140 -5.06 7.38 0.13
C LYS A 140 -5.69 7.80 -1.20
N ILE A 141 -5.63 9.08 -1.53
CA ILE A 141 -6.03 9.58 -2.85
C ILE A 141 -5.08 9.05 -3.95
N ALA A 142 -5.52 9.05 -5.21
CA ALA A 142 -4.83 8.26 -6.25
C ALA A 142 -3.37 8.70 -6.49
N VAL A 143 -3.09 10.01 -6.50
CA VAL A 143 -1.73 10.57 -6.62
C VAL A 143 -0.83 10.27 -5.42
N ALA A 144 -1.42 9.99 -4.25
CA ALA A 144 -0.74 9.65 -3.00
C ALA A 144 -0.46 8.15 -2.83
N ASP A 145 -1.35 7.29 -3.34
CA ASP A 145 -1.18 5.83 -3.36
C ASP A 145 -0.31 5.38 -4.53
N ARG A 146 -0.93 5.05 -5.67
CA ARG A 146 -0.26 4.50 -6.84
C ARG A 146 -1.09 4.77 -8.08
N SER A 147 -0.57 5.61 -8.97
CA SER A 147 -1.24 6.01 -10.21
C SER A 147 -0.29 6.00 -11.40
N ASN A 148 -0.84 5.95 -12.60
CA ASN A 148 -0.12 6.15 -13.87
C ASN A 148 0.00 7.65 -14.19
N ASN A 149 0.46 8.01 -15.39
CA ASN A 149 0.57 9.40 -15.87
C ASN A 149 1.18 10.36 -14.81
N MET A 150 2.17 9.86 -14.07
CA MET A 150 2.69 10.47 -12.86
C MET A 150 4.22 10.43 -12.88
N LEU A 151 4.83 11.54 -12.47
CA LEU A 151 6.23 11.62 -12.07
C LEU A 151 6.31 11.35 -10.58
N SER A 152 7.15 10.40 -10.17
CA SER A 152 7.43 10.10 -8.77
C SER A 152 8.90 10.34 -8.46
N TYR A 153 9.18 10.91 -7.30
CA TYR A 153 10.50 11.11 -6.74
C TYR A 153 10.63 10.43 -5.37
N LYS A 154 11.79 9.85 -5.10
CA LYS A 154 12.18 9.41 -3.76
C LYS A 154 13.65 9.75 -3.51
N GLY A 155 13.99 10.19 -2.30
CA GLY A 155 15.35 10.50 -1.89
C GLY A 155 15.57 10.23 -0.40
N GLN A 156 16.81 9.87 -0.04
CA GLN A 156 17.23 9.67 1.35
C GLN A 156 18.46 10.53 1.62
N PHE A 157 18.37 11.38 2.63
CA PHE A 157 19.39 12.35 3.02
C PHE A 157 19.70 12.19 4.51
N GLN A 158 20.67 11.33 4.81
CA GLN A 158 20.98 10.92 6.19
C GLN A 158 19.71 10.36 6.87
N ASP A 159 19.21 11.01 7.92
CA ASP A 159 18.03 10.60 8.68
C ASP A 159 16.70 11.06 8.07
N LEU A 160 16.73 11.88 7.00
CA LEU A 160 15.54 12.42 6.33
C LEU A 160 15.26 11.66 5.03
N GLY A 161 14.15 10.93 4.98
CA GLY A 161 13.57 10.39 3.75
C GLY A 161 12.52 11.34 3.19
N LEU A 162 12.49 11.52 1.86
CA LEU A 162 11.51 12.34 1.15
C LEU A 162 10.91 11.57 -0.03
N LYS A 163 9.60 11.70 -0.23
CA LYS A 163 8.93 11.29 -1.47
C LYS A 163 8.07 12.43 -1.98
N ALA A 164 7.97 12.57 -3.29
CA ALA A 164 7.07 13.51 -3.93
C ALA A 164 6.50 12.92 -5.22
N SER A 165 5.32 13.34 -5.63
CA SER A 165 4.78 13.01 -6.95
C SER A 165 3.99 14.16 -7.55
N TYR A 166 3.92 14.18 -8.88
CA TYR A 166 3.02 15.04 -9.64
C TYR A 166 2.37 14.19 -10.73
N ARG A 167 1.04 14.16 -10.74
CA ARG A 167 0.22 13.48 -11.74
C ARG A 167 -0.36 14.49 -12.71
N PHE A 168 -0.27 14.19 -14.00
CA PHE A 168 -0.92 14.97 -15.04
C PHE A 168 -2.38 14.50 -15.21
N ALA A 169 -3.27 15.43 -15.54
CA ALA A 169 -4.60 15.09 -16.02
C ALA A 169 -4.48 14.27 -17.32
N ASP A 170 -5.37 13.30 -17.50
CA ASP A 170 -5.36 12.47 -18.69
C ASP A 170 -6.10 13.19 -19.82
N ARG A 171 -5.48 13.25 -20.99
CA ARG A 171 -6.12 13.78 -22.19
C ARG A 171 -7.40 13.01 -22.48
N ASP A 172 -8.50 13.72 -22.66
CA ASP A 172 -9.80 13.16 -23.01
C ASP A 172 -10.17 13.55 -24.44
N ASP A 173 -10.09 12.58 -25.34
CA ASP A 173 -10.41 12.78 -26.74
C ASP A 173 -11.95 12.79 -26.98
N SER A 174 -12.76 12.40 -25.99
CA SER A 174 -14.23 12.38 -26.11
C SER A 174 -14.87 13.75 -25.95
N THR A 175 -14.21 14.66 -25.23
CA THR A 175 -14.64 16.06 -25.02
C THR A 175 -13.86 17.04 -25.89
N ALA A 176 -12.91 16.56 -26.69
CA ALA A 176 -12.16 17.35 -27.67
C ALA A 176 -13.08 17.94 -28.74
N ASN A 177 -12.76 19.15 -29.20
CA ASN A 177 -13.52 19.85 -30.23
C ASN A 177 -12.58 20.51 -31.26
N ASN A 178 -13.14 21.24 -32.23
CA ASN A 178 -12.34 21.92 -33.27
C ASN A 178 -11.41 23.03 -32.72
N GLU A 179 -11.53 23.38 -31.44
CA GLU A 179 -10.74 24.40 -30.75
C GLU A 179 -9.56 23.80 -29.97
N GLY A 180 -9.55 22.49 -29.70
CA GLY A 180 -8.43 21.81 -29.07
C GLY A 180 -8.74 20.48 -28.38
N PHE A 181 -7.69 19.87 -27.81
CA PHE A 181 -7.81 18.74 -26.89
C PHE A 181 -8.29 19.21 -25.51
N ALA A 182 -8.95 18.31 -24.78
CA ALA A 182 -9.36 18.48 -23.39
C ALA A 182 -8.69 17.41 -22.50
N ASP A 183 -8.91 17.50 -21.19
CA ASP A 183 -8.46 16.52 -20.20
C ASP A 183 -9.55 16.29 -19.13
N ASN A 184 -9.34 15.28 -18.29
CA ASN A 184 -10.27 14.87 -17.24
C ASN A 184 -10.14 15.65 -15.92
N GLY A 185 -9.26 16.68 -15.85
CA GLY A 185 -9.02 17.46 -14.63
C GLY A 185 -8.49 16.65 -13.44
N GLN A 186 -7.90 15.46 -13.67
CA GLN A 186 -7.38 14.58 -12.60
C GLN A 186 -5.87 14.75 -12.38
N ASP A 187 -5.36 15.98 -12.53
CA ASP A 187 -4.02 16.34 -12.08
C ASP A 187 -3.97 16.50 -10.55
N GLY A 188 -2.78 16.34 -10.00
CA GLY A 188 -2.59 16.39 -8.55
C GLY A 188 -1.14 16.20 -8.15
N TYR A 189 -0.87 16.31 -6.86
CA TYR A 189 0.47 16.11 -6.30
C TYR A 189 0.43 15.48 -4.92
N SER A 190 1.54 14.88 -4.52
CA SER A 190 1.74 14.43 -3.13
C SER A 190 3.17 14.68 -2.67
N LEU A 191 3.36 14.87 -1.37
CA LEU A 191 4.66 15.08 -0.73
C LEU A 191 4.65 14.41 0.65
N SER A 192 5.75 13.77 1.02
CA SER A 192 5.96 13.25 2.36
C SER A 192 7.40 13.33 2.80
N GLY A 193 7.58 13.34 4.13
CA GLY A 193 8.88 13.27 4.77
C GLY A 193 8.84 12.38 5.99
N ILE A 194 9.92 11.61 6.19
CA ILE A 194 10.14 10.80 7.39
C ILE A 194 11.49 11.18 7.99
N TYR A 195 11.50 11.51 9.27
CA TYR A 195 12.71 11.78 10.02
C TYR A 195 12.94 10.72 11.09
N ALA A 196 14.09 10.06 11.03
CA ALA A 196 14.55 9.16 12.09
C ALA A 196 15.30 9.95 13.16
N ILE A 197 14.90 9.84 14.42
CA ILE A 197 15.55 10.57 15.52
C ILE A 197 16.81 9.80 15.95
N GLY A 198 17.90 9.96 15.21
CA GLY A 198 19.16 9.26 15.42
C GLY A 198 18.96 7.75 15.60
N GLU A 199 19.65 7.15 16.57
CA GLU A 199 19.55 5.72 16.89
C GLU A 199 18.52 5.42 18.00
N THR A 200 17.58 6.33 18.28
CA THR A 200 16.63 6.16 19.39
C THR A 200 15.56 5.09 19.13
N GLY A 201 15.36 4.72 17.86
CA GLY A 201 14.24 3.88 17.44
C GLY A 201 12.95 4.65 17.14
N ILE A 202 12.93 5.97 17.36
CA ILE A 202 11.77 6.84 17.05
C ILE A 202 11.84 7.34 15.60
N LYS A 203 10.72 7.28 14.90
CA LYS A 203 10.53 7.94 13.60
C LYS A 203 9.28 8.80 13.62
N LEU A 204 9.34 9.93 12.93
CA LEU A 204 8.21 10.83 12.71
C LEU A 204 7.98 10.96 11.21
N GLY A 205 6.73 10.88 10.78
CA GLY A 205 6.33 11.03 9.38
C GLY A 205 5.23 12.08 9.24
N ALA A 206 5.26 12.79 8.12
CA ALA A 206 4.15 13.63 7.70
C ALA A 206 4.05 13.65 6.17
N GLY A 207 2.85 13.85 5.65
CA GLY A 207 2.64 14.06 4.23
C GLY A 207 1.33 14.75 3.91
N TYR A 208 1.22 15.22 2.68
CA TYR A 208 0.04 15.87 2.12
C TYR A 208 -0.14 15.45 0.66
N ALA A 209 -1.39 15.42 0.21
CA ALA A 209 -1.74 15.23 -1.19
C ALA A 209 -3.02 15.98 -1.57
N ASP A 210 -3.11 16.33 -2.86
CA ASP A 210 -4.23 17.05 -3.46
C ASP A 210 -4.44 16.56 -4.90
N GLN A 211 -5.68 16.27 -5.28
CA GLN A 211 -6.06 15.86 -6.63
C GLN A 211 -7.55 16.16 -6.87
N ASP A 212 -7.83 17.03 -7.85
CA ASP A 212 -9.18 17.53 -8.14
C ASP A 212 -9.86 18.07 -6.87
N LYS A 213 -11.02 17.52 -6.46
CA LYS A 213 -11.72 17.91 -5.22
C LYS A 213 -11.34 17.08 -4.00
N ASN A 214 -10.29 16.25 -4.09
CA ASN A 214 -9.82 15.42 -2.99
C ASN A 214 -8.53 16.01 -2.42
N ASN A 215 -8.39 16.01 -1.11
CA ASN A 215 -7.15 16.38 -0.43
C ASN A 215 -7.01 15.60 0.88
N GLU A 216 -5.78 15.41 1.35
CA GLU A 216 -5.52 14.79 2.64
C GLU A 216 -4.13 15.14 3.19
N TYR A 217 -4.02 15.19 4.52
CA TYR A 217 -2.74 15.14 5.21
C TYR A 217 -2.68 13.93 6.15
N MET A 218 -1.46 13.45 6.37
CA MET A 218 -1.18 12.36 7.30
C MET A 218 -0.06 12.75 8.25
N LEU A 219 -0.19 12.34 9.51
CA LEU A 219 0.83 12.46 10.55
C LEU A 219 1.08 11.08 11.16
N SER A 220 2.34 10.71 11.33
CA SER A 220 2.70 9.41 11.90
C SER A 220 3.87 9.49 12.88
N ALA A 221 3.86 8.57 13.83
CA ALA A 221 4.98 8.36 14.73
C ALA A 221 5.12 6.87 15.04
N SER A 222 6.36 6.40 15.15
CA SER A 222 6.65 5.03 15.57
C SER A 222 7.82 4.96 16.53
N TYR A 223 7.85 3.87 17.28
CA TYR A 223 8.93 3.53 18.19
C TYR A 223 9.23 2.03 18.10
N ALA A 224 10.46 1.72 17.69
CA ALA A 224 10.98 0.36 17.64
C ALA A 224 12.05 0.19 18.72
N ILE A 225 11.87 -0.80 19.60
CA ILE A 225 12.86 -1.14 20.65
C ILE A 225 12.93 -2.65 20.84
N SER A 226 14.14 -3.20 20.71
CA SER A 226 14.37 -4.65 20.79
C SER A 226 13.44 -5.42 19.85
N ASP A 227 12.56 -6.27 20.40
CA ASP A 227 11.60 -7.08 19.64
C ASP A 227 10.20 -6.44 19.56
N LEU A 228 10.03 -5.22 20.05
CA LEU A 228 8.76 -4.49 20.11
C LEU A 228 8.71 -3.35 19.08
N TYR A 229 7.52 -3.13 18.54
CA TYR A 229 7.20 -2.02 17.66
C TYR A 229 5.85 -1.42 18.05
N PHE A 230 5.77 -0.10 18.06
CA PHE A 230 4.52 0.66 18.26
C PHE A 230 4.44 1.78 17.25
N ALA A 231 3.24 2.09 16.75
CA ALA A 231 3.04 3.21 15.86
C ALA A 231 1.62 3.77 15.94
N GLY A 232 1.48 5.01 15.48
CA GLY A 232 0.20 5.63 15.20
C GLY A 232 0.23 6.43 13.91
N VAL A 233 -0.89 6.46 13.21
CA VAL A 233 -1.14 7.28 12.01
C VAL A 233 -2.46 8.03 12.22
N PHE A 234 -2.46 9.31 11.89
CA PHE A 234 -3.64 10.15 11.77
C PHE A 234 -3.75 10.61 10.32
N THR A 235 -4.95 10.54 9.77
CA THR A 235 -5.29 10.98 8.41
C THR A 235 -6.49 11.91 8.47
N ASP A 236 -6.48 13.01 7.73
CA ASP A 236 -7.60 13.94 7.67
C ASP A 236 -7.63 14.66 6.33
N GLY A 237 -8.82 14.91 5.79
CA GLY A 237 -8.99 15.51 4.47
C GLY A 237 -10.40 15.39 3.92
N GLU A 238 -10.54 15.57 2.61
CA GLU A 238 -11.80 15.55 1.88
C GLU A 238 -11.78 14.53 0.73
N LYS A 239 -12.91 13.86 0.50
CA LYS A 239 -13.10 12.80 -0.50
C LYS A 239 -14.32 13.10 -1.37
N ASP A 240 -14.14 13.15 -2.69
CA ASP A 240 -15.20 13.43 -3.68
C ASP A 240 -15.84 12.12 -4.18
N PHE A 241 -17.03 11.82 -3.66
CA PHE A 241 -17.82 10.64 -4.00
C PHE A 241 -18.64 10.78 -5.29
N ASP A 242 -18.62 11.97 -5.91
CA ASP A 242 -19.16 12.18 -7.26
C ASP A 242 -18.05 12.12 -8.34
N GLY A 243 -16.78 11.98 -7.91
CA GLY A 243 -15.60 12.05 -8.75
C GLY A 243 -15.16 10.72 -9.37
N TYR A 244 -14.00 10.74 -10.03
CA TYR A 244 -13.43 9.55 -10.68
C TYR A 244 -12.92 8.51 -9.69
N GLN A 245 -12.47 8.94 -8.51
CA GLN A 245 -11.76 8.06 -7.57
C GLN A 245 -12.72 7.29 -6.66
N TYR A 246 -13.67 7.99 -6.04
CA TYR A 246 -14.60 7.39 -5.09
C TYR A 246 -15.96 7.26 -5.76
N THR A 247 -16.42 6.03 -5.93
CA THR A 247 -17.80 5.75 -6.29
C THR A 247 -18.40 4.88 -5.20
N ASN A 248 -19.35 5.44 -4.45
CA ASN A 248 -20.01 4.73 -3.37
C ASN A 248 -21.49 5.11 -3.36
N ALA A 249 -22.38 4.11 -3.40
CA ALA A 249 -23.82 4.36 -3.35
C ALA A 249 -24.30 4.99 -2.03
N LYS A 250 -23.45 4.99 -0.98
CA LYS A 250 -23.78 5.51 0.35
C LYS A 250 -23.43 6.98 0.55
N PHE A 251 -22.48 7.54 -0.20
CA PHE A 251 -22.05 8.94 -0.04
C PHE A 251 -22.19 9.69 -1.37
N ALA A 252 -22.29 11.02 -1.31
CA ALA A 252 -22.39 11.87 -2.50
C ALA A 252 -21.67 13.20 -2.26
N GLY A 253 -21.12 13.77 -3.32
CA GLY A 253 -20.30 14.98 -3.27
C GLY A 253 -19.04 14.83 -2.44
N VAL A 254 -18.48 15.98 -2.03
CA VAL A 254 -17.29 16.05 -1.18
C VAL A 254 -17.68 15.81 0.28
N GLN A 255 -17.02 14.85 0.92
CA GLN A 255 -17.21 14.51 2.33
C GLN A 255 -15.88 14.61 3.08
N ASP A 256 -15.94 15.09 4.32
CA ASP A 256 -14.80 15.01 5.24
C ASP A 256 -14.47 13.55 5.53
N TYR A 257 -13.18 13.25 5.63
CA TYR A 257 -12.63 11.97 6.03
C TYR A 257 -11.61 12.17 7.14
N THR A 258 -11.77 11.47 8.25
CA THR A 258 -10.80 11.45 9.34
C THR A 258 -10.54 10.01 9.76
N GLY A 259 -9.27 9.63 9.89
CA GLY A 259 -8.85 8.26 10.19
C GLY A 259 -7.75 8.21 11.25
N TYR A 260 -7.83 7.23 12.13
CA TYR A 260 -6.86 6.95 13.18
C TYR A 260 -6.47 5.47 13.14
N GLU A 261 -5.17 5.21 13.12
CA GLU A 261 -4.63 3.86 13.27
C GLU A 261 -3.62 3.80 14.40
N LEU A 262 -3.70 2.74 15.20
CA LEU A 262 -2.70 2.36 16.19
C LEU A 262 -2.23 0.94 15.87
N ALA A 263 -0.93 0.70 15.95
CA ALA A 263 -0.35 -0.60 15.67
C ALA A 263 0.68 -1.00 16.72
N ALA A 264 0.74 -2.28 17.04
CA ALA A 264 1.77 -2.86 17.88
C ALA A 264 2.20 -4.23 17.33
N ALA A 265 3.49 -4.53 17.44
CA ALA A 265 4.02 -5.85 17.12
C ALA A 265 5.08 -6.33 18.10
N TYR A 266 5.16 -7.66 18.24
CA TYR A 266 6.15 -8.35 19.03
C TYR A 266 6.75 -9.53 18.25
N THR A 267 8.08 -9.58 18.18
CA THR A 267 8.82 -10.66 17.53
C THR A 267 9.31 -11.68 18.57
N LEU A 268 8.90 -12.93 18.42
CA LEU A 268 9.37 -14.06 19.24
C LEU A 268 9.98 -15.14 18.33
N GLY A 269 11.30 -15.10 18.20
CA GLY A 269 12.04 -16.03 17.35
C GLY A 269 11.64 -15.89 15.88
N GLN A 270 10.98 -16.91 15.33
CA GLN A 270 10.47 -16.93 13.95
C GLN A 270 9.00 -16.48 13.84
N THR A 271 8.39 -16.07 14.94
CA THR A 271 6.98 -15.65 14.97
C THR A 271 6.88 -14.15 15.19
N VAL A 272 6.06 -13.47 14.41
CA VAL A 272 5.67 -12.08 14.65
C VAL A 272 4.19 -12.07 15.01
N PHE A 273 3.87 -11.46 16.14
CA PHE A 273 2.49 -11.16 16.53
C PHE A 273 2.24 -9.68 16.28
N SER A 274 1.12 -9.34 15.65
CA SER A 274 0.75 -7.95 15.46
C SER A 274 -0.71 -7.70 15.80
N THR A 275 -1.01 -6.45 16.14
CA THR A 275 -2.37 -5.98 16.35
C THR A 275 -2.51 -4.55 15.87
N THR A 276 -3.68 -4.22 15.36
CA THR A 276 -4.05 -2.86 14.99
C THR A 276 -5.43 -2.50 15.53
N TYR A 277 -5.62 -1.23 15.83
CA TYR A 277 -6.93 -0.58 15.96
C TYR A 277 -7.03 0.45 14.85
N ASN A 278 -8.08 0.39 14.04
CA ASN A 278 -8.30 1.29 12.92
C ASN A 278 -9.72 1.86 13.02
N ASN A 279 -9.85 3.18 13.00
CA ASN A 279 -11.14 3.86 13.09
C ASN A 279 -11.17 5.01 12.09
N ALA A 280 -12.18 5.05 11.23
CA ALA A 280 -12.40 6.11 10.27
C ALA A 280 -13.82 6.65 10.34
N GLU A 281 -13.95 7.96 10.16
CA GLU A 281 -15.20 8.67 9.95
C GLU A 281 -15.24 9.23 8.52
N THR A 282 -16.40 9.17 7.88
CA THR A 282 -16.65 9.74 6.56
C THR A 282 -17.99 10.43 6.58
N GLY A 283 -18.03 11.73 6.28
CA GLY A 283 -19.28 12.49 6.32
C GLY A 283 -19.98 12.51 7.69
N ASN A 284 -19.21 12.41 8.78
CA ASN A 284 -19.65 12.26 10.19
C ASN A 284 -20.20 10.88 10.59
N ASP A 285 -20.14 9.89 9.71
CA ASP A 285 -20.50 8.51 10.04
C ASP A 285 -19.24 7.65 10.20
N THR A 286 -19.20 6.77 11.21
CA THR A 286 -18.12 5.81 11.38
C THR A 286 -18.13 4.81 10.22
N SER A 287 -17.12 4.88 9.34
CA SER A 287 -17.03 4.11 8.10
C SER A 287 -16.09 2.91 8.19
N ALA A 288 -15.20 2.89 9.18
CA ALA A 288 -14.44 1.73 9.61
C ALA A 288 -14.24 1.79 11.13
N ASP A 289 -14.43 0.67 11.83
CA ASP A 289 -14.04 0.54 13.23
C ASP A 289 -13.66 -0.92 13.48
N ASN A 290 -12.36 -1.19 13.65
CA ASN A 290 -11.90 -2.56 13.76
C ASN A 290 -10.66 -2.73 14.64
N ILE A 291 -10.63 -3.86 15.34
CA ILE A 291 -9.45 -4.38 16.02
C ILE A 291 -9.04 -5.66 15.31
N ALA A 292 -7.81 -5.71 14.82
CA ALA A 292 -7.26 -6.92 14.22
C ALA A 292 -6.11 -7.47 15.04
N ILE A 293 -5.97 -8.80 15.04
CA ILE A 293 -4.84 -9.52 15.61
C ILE A 293 -4.33 -10.55 14.60
N ASP A 294 -3.02 -10.74 14.52
CA ASP A 294 -2.43 -11.81 13.73
C ASP A 294 -1.23 -12.49 14.40
N ALA A 295 -0.91 -13.67 13.88
CA ALA A 295 0.32 -14.37 14.15
C ALA A 295 0.90 -14.87 12.81
N THR A 296 2.13 -14.47 12.51
CA THR A 296 2.86 -14.87 11.31
C THR A 296 4.10 -15.65 11.69
N TYR A 297 4.22 -16.88 11.19
CA TYR A 297 5.39 -17.75 11.40
C TYR A 297 6.23 -17.84 10.13
N TYR A 298 7.52 -17.53 10.24
CA TYR A 298 8.49 -17.57 9.15
C TYR A 298 9.28 -18.87 9.20
N PHE A 299 8.90 -19.86 8.39
CA PHE A 299 9.65 -21.12 8.25
C PHE A 299 11.03 -20.89 7.61
N LYS A 300 11.07 -19.95 6.67
CA LYS A 300 12.24 -19.44 5.96
C LYS A 300 12.03 -17.96 5.64
N PRO A 301 13.09 -17.21 5.29
CA PRO A 301 12.96 -15.82 4.86
C PRO A 301 11.94 -15.61 3.72
N ASN A 302 11.78 -16.62 2.85
CA ASN A 302 10.88 -16.60 1.70
C ASN A 302 9.62 -17.46 1.87
N PHE A 303 9.38 -18.05 3.03
CA PHE A 303 8.22 -18.92 3.24
C PHE A 303 7.61 -18.74 4.62
N ARG A 304 6.37 -18.26 4.67
CA ARG A 304 5.64 -17.95 5.90
C ARG A 304 4.20 -18.39 5.86
N GLY A 305 3.65 -18.75 7.02
CA GLY A 305 2.22 -18.95 7.23
C GLY A 305 1.68 -17.94 8.23
N TYR A 306 0.41 -17.58 8.09
CA TYR A 306 -0.25 -16.63 9.00
C TYR A 306 -1.70 -16.98 9.27
N VAL A 307 -2.18 -16.55 10.43
CA VAL A 307 -3.59 -16.49 10.81
C VAL A 307 -3.89 -15.10 11.32
N SER A 308 -5.02 -14.54 10.89
CA SER A 308 -5.48 -13.23 11.34
C SER A 308 -6.97 -13.24 11.60
N TYR A 309 -7.41 -12.49 12.60
CA TYR A 309 -8.81 -12.24 12.93
C TYR A 309 -9.04 -10.74 13.00
N ASN A 310 -10.08 -10.26 12.34
CA ASN A 310 -10.54 -8.87 12.40
C ASN A 310 -11.90 -8.81 13.09
N PHE A 311 -11.93 -8.21 14.27
CA PHE A 311 -13.15 -7.84 14.97
C PHE A 311 -13.67 -6.54 14.36
N ASN A 312 -14.79 -6.63 13.66
CA ASN A 312 -15.49 -5.48 13.12
C ASN A 312 -16.43 -4.93 14.19
N LEU A 313 -16.19 -3.70 14.62
CA LEU A 313 -16.88 -3.08 15.74
C LEU A 313 -18.11 -2.29 15.30
N LEU A 314 -18.35 -2.18 13.99
CA LEU A 314 -19.56 -1.59 13.43
C LEU A 314 -20.78 -2.48 13.69
N ASP A 315 -21.93 -1.87 13.95
CA ASP A 315 -23.23 -2.56 13.97
C ASP A 315 -23.95 -2.43 12.62
N ALA A 316 -24.73 -3.45 12.26
CA ALA A 316 -25.52 -3.43 11.02
C ALA A 316 -26.48 -2.24 10.90
N ASN A 317 -26.89 -1.66 12.03
CA ASN A 317 -27.81 -0.52 12.10
C ASN A 317 -27.10 0.83 12.20
N ASP A 318 -25.78 0.87 12.28
CA ASP A 318 -25.04 2.13 12.31
C ASP A 318 -25.29 2.90 11.02
N SER A 319 -25.39 4.23 11.16
CA SER A 319 -25.54 5.15 10.04
C SER A 319 -24.27 5.11 9.17
N LEU A 320 -24.46 5.08 7.86
CA LEU A 320 -23.38 5.18 6.89
C LEU A 320 -23.86 5.88 5.62
N GLY A 321 -23.69 7.19 5.61
CA GLY A 321 -24.16 8.12 4.59
C GLY A 321 -25.67 8.05 4.41
N LEU A 322 -26.12 7.67 3.21
CA LEU A 322 -27.53 7.57 2.83
C LEU A 322 -28.20 6.25 3.26
N SER A 323 -27.50 5.39 4.00
CA SER A 323 -27.98 4.05 4.38
C SER A 323 -27.39 3.60 5.73
N THR A 324 -27.51 2.31 6.07
CA THR A 324 -26.81 1.72 7.22
C THR A 324 -25.64 0.83 6.77
N VAL A 325 -24.78 0.43 7.70
CA VAL A 325 -23.69 -0.53 7.45
C VAL A 325 -24.23 -1.83 6.83
N GLY A 326 -25.31 -2.38 7.40
CA GLY A 326 -25.95 -3.64 7.02
C GLY A 326 -25.18 -4.87 7.54
N GLU A 327 -25.85 -6.02 7.66
CA GLU A 327 -25.27 -7.24 8.27
C GLU A 327 -23.91 -7.61 7.67
N LYS A 328 -23.83 -7.69 6.33
CA LYS A 328 -22.57 -7.99 5.62
C LYS A 328 -21.43 -7.01 5.94
N GLY A 329 -21.76 -5.73 6.18
CA GLY A 329 -20.78 -4.70 6.47
C GLY A 329 -20.27 -4.73 7.92
N ALA A 330 -20.98 -5.41 8.81
CA ALA A 330 -20.68 -5.55 10.24
C ALA A 330 -20.04 -6.91 10.58
N GLU A 331 -19.82 -7.79 9.59
CA GLU A 331 -19.23 -9.11 9.83
C GLU A 331 -17.74 -9.03 10.18
N ASP A 332 -17.34 -9.87 11.13
CA ASP A 332 -15.95 -10.21 11.41
C ASP A 332 -15.31 -10.99 10.24
N GLU A 333 -13.99 -11.03 10.20
CA GLU A 333 -13.25 -11.81 9.20
C GLU A 333 -12.12 -12.64 9.82
N VAL A 334 -12.04 -13.91 9.43
CA VAL A 334 -10.86 -14.75 9.66
C VAL A 334 -10.11 -14.93 8.36
N ALA A 335 -8.80 -14.74 8.39
CA ALA A 335 -7.91 -14.98 7.27
C ALA A 335 -6.84 -16.02 7.63
N LEU A 336 -6.68 -17.03 6.79
CA LEU A 336 -5.58 -17.98 6.84
C LEU A 336 -4.74 -17.84 5.57
N GLY A 337 -3.42 -17.79 5.71
CA GLY A 337 -2.58 -17.65 4.54
C GLY A 337 -1.25 -18.39 4.62
N LEU A 338 -0.74 -18.68 3.43
CA LEU A 338 0.56 -19.28 3.19
C LEU A 338 1.21 -18.56 2.02
N ARG A 339 2.38 -17.98 2.25
CA ARG A 339 3.06 -17.13 1.28
C ARG A 339 4.47 -17.64 1.02
N TYR A 340 4.74 -17.89 -0.25
CA TYR A 340 6.07 -18.11 -0.80
C TYR A 340 6.50 -16.88 -1.58
N ASP A 341 7.67 -16.32 -1.29
CA ASP A 341 8.29 -15.23 -2.03
C ASP A 341 9.31 -15.82 -3.02
N PHE A 342 9.23 -15.42 -4.30
CA PHE A 342 10.10 -15.95 -5.38
C PHE A 342 11.53 -15.43 -5.31
#